data_AF-A0A9I9CMY5-F1
#
_entry.id   AF-A0A9I9CMY5-F1
#
_cell.length_a   1.000
_cell.length_b   1.000
_cell.length_c   1.000
_cell.angle_alpha   90.00
_cell.angle_beta   90.00
_cell.angle_gamma   90.00
#
_symmetry.space_group_name_H-M   'P 1'
#
loop_
_entity.id
_entity.type
_entity.pdbx_description
1 polymer ?
#
loop_
_entity_poly.entity_id
_entity_poly.type
_entity_poly.pdbx_seq_one_letter_code
_entity_poly.pdbx_strand_id
1 'polypeptide(L)'
;RWLPQVTIATTNQLTFFNQFILRIQVTATLQLPFYCPSFISFFIFSLTIFLPSLINFPSQSHLLLMAKWASLISLPKYVVGFCLLLHVLNLQTPAMAADDDEDDYVEVDSSGYGGYSGGVSEQCDTDLRSFLPPPYGNLTNVICKPIWNTFVLRYTQNEENVMNIIVSALYTTGWVGIGFSRDGMMVGSSAMVGWVNKKGHARIHQYYLQGRKQSEVIQDKGELPLTNVPSSVVLHGATIYLAFQLKFSATVSQQPILLAFGNAYPRHHHLSTHSDKTAVVFDFSAGSKSSAAAAGSEIGQTKKNHGVMGIIGWGLILPVGAIIPRYFKHKDPLWYYLHSAIQFVGFAIGLTTVVLGRQLYNKINANVPTHRGIGIFVLVLSILQVLAFFLRPNKEAKIRKYWNWYHHWFGRIALFFGALNIVLGIQIGGAGNEWKVGYGFLLSIILIAVIVLEALAWMKRSDKAAMNSFQMNPVP
;
A
#
# COMPACT_ATOMS: atom_id res chain seq x y z
N ARG A 1 -52.80 31.17 -11.00
CA ARG A 1 -52.45 30.14 -12.02
C ARG A 1 -50.93 29.81 -12.05
N TRP A 2 -50.22 29.81 -10.91
CA TRP A 2 -48.75 29.64 -10.88
C TRP A 2 -48.22 28.74 -9.75
N LEU A 3 -49.08 27.88 -9.17
CA LEU A 3 -48.65 26.88 -8.19
C LEU A 3 -48.27 25.50 -8.77
N PRO A 4 -48.66 25.08 -9.99
CA PRO A 4 -48.22 23.76 -10.50
C PRO A 4 -46.83 23.74 -11.15
N GLN A 5 -46.24 24.89 -11.54
CA GLN A 5 -44.97 24.91 -12.29
C GLN A 5 -43.71 24.97 -11.43
N VAL A 6 -43.82 25.40 -10.16
CA VAL A 6 -42.67 25.46 -9.24
C VAL A 6 -42.26 24.05 -8.80
N THR A 7 -43.22 23.15 -8.60
CA THR A 7 -42.95 21.76 -8.18
C THR A 7 -42.34 20.92 -9.31
N ILE A 8 -42.70 21.17 -10.57
CA ILE A 8 -42.16 20.43 -11.73
C ILE A 8 -40.71 20.86 -12.02
N ALA A 9 -40.36 22.13 -11.84
CA ALA A 9 -39.00 22.65 -12.05
C ALA A 9 -38.00 22.19 -10.97
N THR A 10 -38.41 22.13 -9.70
CA THR A 10 -37.56 21.60 -8.61
C THR A 10 -37.34 20.10 -8.73
N THR A 11 -38.35 19.36 -9.20
CA THR A 11 -38.23 17.91 -9.43
C THR A 11 -37.29 17.63 -10.59
N ASN A 12 -37.41 18.35 -11.72
CA ASN A 12 -36.52 18.18 -12.87
C ASN A 12 -35.05 18.58 -12.61
N GLN A 13 -34.79 19.55 -11.73
CA GLN A 13 -33.44 19.98 -11.33
C GLN A 13 -32.75 18.96 -10.40
N LEU A 14 -33.50 18.36 -9.46
CA LEU A 14 -33.00 17.24 -8.64
C LEU A 14 -32.72 16.00 -9.50
N THR A 15 -33.57 15.72 -10.50
CA THR A 15 -33.37 14.61 -11.44
C THR A 15 -32.14 14.83 -12.32
N PHE A 16 -31.87 16.07 -12.75
CA PHE A 16 -30.66 16.40 -13.52
C PHE A 16 -29.38 16.31 -12.69
N PHE A 17 -29.41 16.77 -11.42
CA PHE A 17 -28.28 16.65 -10.49
C PHE A 17 -28.01 15.17 -10.12
N ASN A 18 -29.06 14.39 -9.90
CA ASN A 18 -28.94 12.94 -9.69
C ASN A 18 -28.46 12.21 -10.95
N GLN A 19 -28.89 12.60 -12.15
CA GLN A 19 -28.38 12.06 -13.42
C GLN A 19 -26.92 12.46 -13.70
N PHE A 20 -26.48 13.63 -13.25
CA PHE A 20 -25.09 14.08 -13.35
C PHE A 20 -24.17 13.33 -12.38
N ILE A 21 -24.62 13.11 -11.14
CA ILE A 21 -23.94 12.24 -10.15
C ILE A 21 -23.89 10.79 -10.64
N LEU A 22 -24.98 10.26 -11.21
CA LEU A 22 -25.03 8.94 -11.83
C LEU A 22 -24.10 8.82 -13.03
N ARG A 23 -24.00 9.85 -13.89
CA ARG A 23 -23.05 9.86 -15.01
C ARG A 23 -21.60 9.91 -14.53
N ILE A 24 -21.28 10.67 -13.49
CA ILE A 24 -19.94 10.64 -12.85
C ILE A 24 -19.65 9.27 -12.24
N GLN A 25 -20.63 8.64 -11.56
CA GLN A 25 -20.49 7.28 -11.04
C GLN A 25 -20.27 6.25 -12.16
N VAL A 26 -21.03 6.32 -13.25
CA VAL A 26 -20.98 5.39 -14.40
C VAL A 26 -19.70 5.58 -15.22
N THR A 27 -19.23 6.81 -15.45
CA THR A 27 -17.95 7.07 -16.13
C THR A 27 -16.75 6.66 -15.26
N ALA A 28 -16.82 6.86 -13.94
CA ALA A 28 -15.78 6.40 -13.02
C ALA A 28 -15.74 4.86 -12.85
N THR A 29 -16.86 4.16 -13.00
CA THR A 29 -16.92 2.69 -12.96
C THR A 29 -16.58 2.02 -14.30
N LEU A 30 -16.80 2.68 -15.44
CA LEU A 30 -16.55 2.10 -16.77
C LEU A 30 -15.13 2.30 -17.32
N GLN A 31 -14.32 3.22 -16.77
CA GLN A 31 -12.97 3.52 -17.30
C GLN A 31 -11.82 3.27 -16.32
N LEU A 32 -12.10 2.89 -15.07
CA LEU A 32 -11.10 2.54 -14.07
C LEU A 32 -11.59 1.34 -13.26
N PRO A 33 -11.48 0.10 -13.77
CA PRO A 33 -12.10 -1.05 -13.11
C PRO A 33 -11.37 -1.50 -11.84
N PHE A 34 -10.24 -0.88 -11.48
CA PHE A 34 -9.54 -1.18 -10.24
C PHE A 34 -8.98 0.13 -9.67
N TYR A 35 -9.03 0.28 -8.34
CA TYR A 35 -8.55 1.40 -7.52
C TYR A 35 -9.56 2.53 -7.20
N CYS A 36 -9.70 2.81 -5.89
CA CYS A 36 -10.27 4.03 -5.28
C CYS A 36 -11.80 4.20 -5.07
N PRO A 37 -12.59 3.20 -4.63
CA PRO A 37 -13.93 3.49 -4.10
C PRO A 37 -13.86 4.39 -2.85
N SER A 38 -12.89 4.18 -1.95
CA SER A 38 -12.78 4.94 -0.69
C SER A 38 -12.32 6.39 -0.88
N PHE A 39 -11.46 6.64 -1.88
CA PHE A 39 -10.86 7.95 -2.13
C PHE A 39 -11.85 8.87 -2.85
N ILE A 40 -12.59 8.35 -3.84
CA ILE A 40 -13.61 9.10 -4.58
C ILE A 40 -14.81 9.36 -3.68
N SER A 41 -15.25 8.38 -2.88
CA SER A 41 -16.33 8.59 -1.90
C SER A 41 -15.96 9.62 -0.84
N PHE A 42 -14.72 9.64 -0.33
CA PHE A 42 -14.28 10.65 0.65
C PHE A 42 -14.07 12.04 0.03
N PHE A 43 -13.60 12.10 -1.22
CA PHE A 43 -13.45 13.34 -1.98
C PHE A 43 -14.81 13.95 -2.31
N ILE A 44 -15.78 13.14 -2.75
CA ILE A 44 -17.17 13.54 -2.99
C ILE A 44 -17.83 13.96 -1.67
N PHE A 45 -17.65 13.19 -0.59
CA PHE A 45 -18.18 13.50 0.76
C PHE A 45 -17.62 14.80 1.33
N SER A 46 -16.33 15.06 1.14
CA SER A 46 -15.70 16.32 1.54
C SER A 46 -16.21 17.50 0.71
N LEU A 47 -16.46 17.30 -0.59
CA LEU A 47 -17.02 18.33 -1.48
C LEU A 47 -18.50 18.61 -1.17
N THR A 48 -19.30 17.59 -0.85
CA THR A 48 -20.73 17.71 -0.52
C THR A 48 -21.00 18.26 0.88
N ILE A 49 -20.07 18.13 1.82
CA ILE A 49 -20.17 18.78 3.14
C ILE A 49 -19.65 20.22 3.10
N PHE A 50 -18.57 20.51 2.37
CA PHE A 50 -17.99 21.87 2.38
C PHE A 50 -18.74 22.89 1.53
N LEU A 51 -19.39 22.49 0.43
CA LEU A 51 -20.13 23.44 -0.42
C LEU A 51 -21.38 24.04 0.25
N PRO A 52 -22.22 23.27 0.97
CA PRO A 52 -23.43 23.82 1.59
C PRO A 52 -23.13 24.69 2.82
N SER A 53 -22.08 24.38 3.59
CA SER A 53 -21.73 25.13 4.81
C SER A 53 -21.13 26.52 4.56
N LEU A 54 -20.80 26.85 3.30
CA LEU A 54 -20.30 28.17 2.88
C LEU A 54 -21.42 29.10 2.37
N ILE A 55 -22.68 28.66 2.31
CA ILE A 55 -23.76 29.41 1.66
C ILE A 55 -24.96 29.53 2.60
N ASN A 56 -24.91 30.52 3.50
CA ASN A 56 -26.11 31.21 3.95
C ASN A 56 -26.15 32.56 3.23
N PHE A 57 -26.85 32.63 2.10
CA PHE A 57 -27.21 33.90 1.46
C PHE A 57 -28.70 33.93 1.11
N PRO A 58 -29.39 35.03 1.41
CA PRO A 58 -30.77 35.24 0.98
C PRO A 58 -30.78 35.83 -0.44
N SER A 59 -31.45 35.14 -1.37
CA SER A 59 -32.10 35.61 -2.62
C SER A 59 -31.77 34.83 -3.89
N GLN A 60 -32.82 34.58 -4.68
CA GLN A 60 -32.87 33.69 -5.85
C GLN A 60 -32.11 34.19 -7.10
N SER A 61 -31.60 35.42 -7.12
CA SER A 61 -31.01 36.02 -8.32
C SER A 61 -29.58 35.56 -8.66
N HIS A 62 -28.93 34.81 -7.77
CA HIS A 62 -27.52 34.37 -7.94
C HIS A 62 -27.35 32.92 -8.43
N LEU A 63 -28.42 32.13 -8.51
CA LEU A 63 -28.39 30.75 -9.04
C LEU A 63 -28.11 30.70 -10.56
N LEU A 64 -28.56 31.71 -11.32
CA LEU A 64 -28.28 31.82 -12.75
C LEU A 64 -26.79 32.11 -13.05
N LEU A 65 -26.09 32.75 -12.10
CA LEU A 65 -24.66 33.02 -12.21
C LEU A 65 -23.84 31.74 -11.97
N MET A 66 -24.27 30.89 -11.03
CA MET A 66 -23.63 29.59 -10.74
C MET A 66 -23.73 28.60 -11.91
N ALA A 67 -24.87 28.58 -12.63
CA ALA A 67 -25.03 27.78 -13.84
C ALA A 67 -24.13 28.25 -15.00
N LYS A 68 -23.85 29.56 -15.10
CA LYS A 68 -22.86 30.12 -16.03
C LYS A 68 -21.42 29.92 -15.57
N TRP A 69 -21.16 29.83 -14.27
CA TRP A 69 -19.83 29.59 -13.70
C TRP A 69 -19.40 28.11 -13.82
N ALA A 70 -20.31 27.16 -13.67
CA ALA A 70 -20.03 25.73 -13.83
C ALA A 70 -19.68 25.33 -15.28
N SER A 71 -20.15 26.08 -16.28
CA SER A 71 -19.80 25.83 -17.69
C SER A 71 -18.47 26.47 -18.13
N LEU A 72 -17.88 27.37 -17.33
CA LEU A 72 -16.62 28.07 -17.63
C LEU A 72 -15.36 27.38 -17.06
N ILE A 73 -15.51 26.40 -16.17
CA ILE A 73 -14.39 25.68 -15.56
C ILE A 73 -14.21 24.35 -16.31
N SER A 74 -13.26 24.28 -17.26
CA SER A 74 -12.82 22.98 -17.79
C SER A 74 -11.92 22.26 -16.77
N LEU A 75 -12.52 21.76 -15.69
CA LEU A 75 -11.94 20.83 -14.73
C LEU A 75 -11.27 19.57 -15.34
N PRO A 76 -11.68 19.04 -16.53
CA PRO A 76 -11.04 17.86 -17.11
C PRO A 76 -9.54 18.05 -17.40
N LYS A 77 -9.11 19.26 -17.82
CA LYS A 77 -7.72 19.49 -18.27
C LYS A 77 -6.71 19.42 -17.13
N TYR A 78 -7.09 19.88 -15.94
CA TYR A 78 -6.21 19.91 -14.77
C TYR A 78 -6.14 18.55 -14.05
N VAL A 79 -7.25 17.80 -14.08
CA VAL A 79 -7.30 16.41 -13.58
C VAL A 79 -6.49 15.48 -14.50
N VAL A 80 -6.60 15.65 -15.82
CA VAL A 80 -5.78 14.90 -16.80
C VAL A 80 -4.29 15.23 -16.67
N GLY A 81 -3.94 16.50 -16.46
CA GLY A 81 -2.55 16.90 -16.21
C GLY A 81 -1.95 16.30 -14.92
N PHE A 82 -2.75 16.16 -13.87
CA PHE A 82 -2.32 15.52 -12.62
C PHE A 82 -2.16 13.99 -12.77
N CYS A 83 -3.07 13.32 -13.49
CA CYS A 83 -2.94 11.89 -13.81
C CYS A 83 -1.73 11.61 -14.71
N LEU A 84 -1.45 12.47 -15.70
CA LEU A 84 -0.25 12.39 -16.54
C LEU A 84 1.04 12.59 -15.74
N LEU A 85 1.06 13.55 -14.79
CA LEU A 85 2.20 13.75 -13.91
C LEU A 85 2.48 12.52 -13.03
N LEU A 86 1.43 11.87 -12.52
CA LEU A 86 1.54 10.62 -11.75
C LEU A 86 2.00 9.44 -12.61
N HIS A 87 1.63 9.39 -13.90
CA HIS A 87 2.15 8.39 -14.84
C HIS A 87 3.62 8.64 -15.21
N VAL A 88 4.01 9.88 -15.48
CA VAL A 88 5.40 10.26 -15.81
C VAL A 88 6.34 10.03 -14.62
N LEU A 89 5.91 10.32 -13.39
CA LEU A 89 6.68 10.02 -12.18
C LEU A 89 6.84 8.51 -11.91
N ASN A 90 6.02 7.66 -12.54
CA ASN A 90 6.14 6.20 -12.51
C ASN A 90 7.09 5.65 -13.60
N LEU A 91 7.45 6.46 -14.60
CA LEU A 91 8.33 6.08 -15.73
C LEU A 91 9.81 6.38 -15.47
N GLN A 92 10.14 7.21 -14.48
CA GLN A 92 11.50 7.74 -14.27
C GLN A 92 12.41 6.90 -13.35
N THR A 93 12.19 5.59 -13.22
CA THR A 93 13.18 4.67 -12.61
C THR A 93 13.99 3.98 -13.71
N PRO A 94 15.26 4.34 -13.95
CA PRO A 94 16.06 3.72 -15.00
C PRO A 94 16.46 2.30 -14.58
N ALA A 95 16.00 1.31 -15.32
CA ALA A 95 16.68 0.02 -15.39
C ALA A 95 17.99 0.25 -16.17
N MET A 96 19.11 -0.10 -15.54
CA MET A 96 20.41 -0.10 -16.20
C MET A 96 20.42 -1.14 -17.31
N ALA A 97 20.92 -0.72 -18.48
CA ALA A 97 21.16 -1.59 -19.63
C ALA A 97 22.20 -2.65 -19.28
N ALA A 98 21.90 -3.90 -19.66
CA ALA A 98 22.87 -4.97 -19.81
C ALA A 98 22.61 -5.63 -21.16
N ASP A 99 23.69 -5.68 -21.92
CA ASP A 99 23.93 -6.12 -23.30
C ASP A 99 23.05 -7.26 -23.85
N ASP A 100 22.62 -7.05 -25.09
CA ASP A 100 22.05 -8.06 -25.98
C ASP A 100 23.16 -8.96 -26.53
N ASP A 101 23.04 -10.28 -26.33
CA ASP A 101 23.61 -11.30 -27.21
C ASP A 101 22.51 -12.34 -27.47
N GLU A 102 22.28 -12.60 -28.77
CA GLU A 102 21.35 -13.55 -29.37
C GLU A 102 21.57 -14.99 -28.86
N ASP A 103 20.48 -15.73 -28.60
CA ASP A 103 20.27 -17.03 -29.22
C ASP A 103 18.83 -17.56 -29.03
N ASP A 104 18.35 -18.12 -30.13
CA ASP A 104 16.98 -18.52 -30.50
C ASP A 104 16.51 -19.83 -29.83
N TYR A 105 15.40 -19.80 -29.07
CA TYR A 105 14.61 -20.99 -28.74
C TYR A 105 13.10 -20.67 -28.56
N VAL A 106 12.36 -20.88 -29.65
CA VAL A 106 10.94 -21.29 -29.79
C VAL A 106 10.03 -21.16 -28.55
N GLU A 107 9.22 -20.10 -28.51
CA GLU A 107 8.03 -19.99 -27.65
C GLU A 107 6.88 -20.87 -28.16
N VAL A 108 6.30 -21.67 -27.27
CA VAL A 108 4.98 -22.29 -27.46
C VAL A 108 3.93 -21.36 -26.88
N ASP A 109 3.10 -20.80 -27.77
CA ASP A 109 1.92 -19.99 -27.47
C ASP A 109 0.90 -20.77 -26.60
N SER A 110 0.39 -20.10 -25.57
CA SER A 110 -0.80 -20.52 -24.83
C SER A 110 -1.53 -19.27 -24.36
N SER A 111 -2.17 -18.63 -25.32
CA SER A 111 -3.19 -17.62 -25.11
C SER A 111 -4.42 -18.20 -24.37
N GLY A 112 -4.80 -17.52 -23.28
CA GLY A 112 -6.19 -17.44 -22.81
C GLY A 112 -6.51 -18.11 -21.48
N TYR A 113 -6.41 -17.37 -20.37
CA TYR A 113 -7.48 -17.30 -19.36
C TYR A 113 -7.34 -16.04 -18.49
N GLY A 114 -8.46 -15.36 -18.28
CA GLY A 114 -8.55 -14.04 -17.65
C GLY A 114 -8.06 -14.00 -16.20
N GLY A 115 -7.25 -12.97 -15.90
CA GLY A 115 -6.67 -12.75 -14.59
C GLY A 115 -7.68 -12.31 -13.53
N TYR A 116 -7.94 -13.19 -12.57
CA TYR A 116 -8.34 -12.80 -11.22
C TYR A 116 -7.10 -12.30 -10.46
N SER A 117 -6.81 -11.00 -10.56
CA SER A 117 -5.72 -10.32 -9.84
C SER A 117 -6.11 -9.92 -8.41
N GLY A 118 -6.72 -10.84 -7.66
CA GLY A 118 -7.13 -10.63 -6.27
C GLY A 118 -7.10 -11.94 -5.49
N GLY A 119 -5.92 -12.35 -5.02
CA GLY A 119 -5.79 -13.61 -4.26
C GLY A 119 -4.40 -13.97 -3.74
N VAL A 120 -3.33 -13.36 -4.28
CA VAL A 120 -1.94 -13.72 -3.91
C VAL A 120 -1.60 -13.32 -2.47
N SER A 121 -2.17 -12.23 -1.94
CA SER A 121 -1.88 -11.77 -0.57
C SER A 121 -2.63 -12.53 0.52
N GLU A 122 -3.88 -12.96 0.29
CA GLU A 122 -4.68 -13.67 1.31
C GLU A 122 -4.18 -15.10 1.56
N GLN A 123 -3.69 -15.78 0.52
CA GLN A 123 -3.25 -17.18 0.59
C GLN A 123 -1.97 -17.36 1.42
N CYS A 124 -1.19 -16.29 1.62
CA CYS A 124 0.04 -16.30 2.42
C CYS A 124 -0.12 -15.74 3.84
N ASP A 125 -1.27 -15.13 4.18
CA ASP A 125 -1.51 -14.43 5.46
C ASP A 125 -2.04 -15.33 6.59
N THR A 126 -1.75 -16.63 6.51
CA THR A 126 -2.22 -17.62 7.51
C THR A 126 -1.25 -17.74 8.67
N ASP A 127 -1.73 -17.56 9.91
CA ASP A 127 -0.93 -17.78 11.12
C ASP A 127 -0.69 -19.27 11.40
N LEU A 128 0.46 -19.76 10.94
CA LEU A 128 0.87 -21.16 11.09
C LEU A 128 1.11 -21.58 12.54
N ARG A 129 1.38 -20.63 13.45
CA ARG A 129 1.67 -20.93 14.88
C ARG A 129 0.47 -21.53 15.60
N SER A 130 -0.73 -21.22 15.12
CA SER A 130 -1.98 -21.63 15.74
C SER A 130 -2.28 -23.12 15.58
N PHE A 131 -1.70 -23.80 14.57
CA PHE A 131 -2.04 -25.19 14.26
C PHE A 131 -0.88 -26.09 13.82
N LEU A 132 0.25 -25.56 13.33
CA LEU A 132 1.40 -26.41 12.98
C LEU A 132 2.30 -26.66 14.21
N PRO A 133 2.78 -27.90 14.42
CA PRO A 133 3.69 -28.18 15.51
C PRO A 133 5.07 -27.54 15.27
N PRO A 134 5.85 -27.30 16.33
CA PRO A 134 7.25 -26.91 16.20
C PRO A 134 8.05 -27.94 15.37
N PRO A 135 9.01 -27.50 14.53
CA PRO A 135 9.44 -26.12 14.33
C PRO A 135 8.58 -25.32 13.32
N TYR A 136 7.68 -25.98 12.60
CA TYR A 136 7.02 -25.42 11.41
C TYR A 136 6.10 -24.23 11.70
N GLY A 137 5.49 -24.17 12.88
CA GLY A 137 4.72 -22.98 13.31
C GLY A 137 5.60 -21.75 13.57
N ASN A 138 6.85 -21.94 14.01
CA ASN A 138 7.71 -20.85 14.52
C ASN A 138 8.82 -20.44 13.55
N LEU A 139 8.68 -20.72 12.26
CA LEU A 139 9.66 -20.33 11.26
C LEU A 139 9.69 -18.80 11.08
N THR A 140 10.89 -18.26 10.94
CA THR A 140 11.14 -16.84 10.64
C THR A 140 11.59 -16.69 9.20
N ASN A 141 11.24 -15.56 8.55
CA ASN A 141 11.62 -15.26 7.16
C ASN A 141 11.15 -16.33 6.16
N VAL A 142 9.95 -16.87 6.38
CA VAL A 142 9.33 -17.84 5.46
C VAL A 142 9.01 -17.16 4.14
N ILE A 143 9.54 -17.70 3.05
CA ILE A 143 9.12 -17.31 1.70
C ILE A 143 7.83 -18.05 1.39
N CYS A 144 6.83 -17.33 0.90
CA CYS A 144 5.53 -17.89 0.51
C CYS A 144 5.24 -17.58 -0.96
N LYS A 145 4.91 -18.60 -1.75
CA LYS A 145 4.56 -18.47 -3.17
C LYS A 145 3.40 -19.39 -3.52
N PRO A 146 2.32 -18.90 -4.17
CA PRO A 146 1.41 -19.78 -4.89
C PRO A 146 2.16 -20.39 -6.08
N ILE A 147 2.03 -21.69 -6.27
CA ILE A 147 2.84 -22.45 -7.25
C ILE A 147 2.01 -23.11 -8.34
N TRP A 148 0.78 -23.55 -8.05
CA TRP A 148 -0.09 -24.22 -9.02
C TRP A 148 -1.51 -24.41 -8.48
N ASN A 149 -2.55 -24.00 -9.21
CA ASN A 149 -3.94 -24.11 -8.75
C ASN A 149 -4.13 -23.54 -7.33
N THR A 150 -4.41 -24.41 -6.36
CA THR A 150 -4.60 -24.06 -4.95
C THR A 150 -3.36 -24.33 -4.10
N PHE A 151 -2.28 -24.80 -4.72
CA PHE A 151 -1.02 -25.11 -4.05
C PHE A 151 -0.26 -23.84 -3.74
N VAL A 152 0.16 -23.75 -2.49
CA VAL A 152 1.05 -22.71 -1.96
C VAL A 152 2.24 -23.40 -1.33
N LEU A 153 3.44 -22.99 -1.75
CA LEU A 153 4.70 -23.43 -1.18
C LEU A 153 5.20 -22.36 -0.20
N ARG A 154 5.50 -22.80 1.01
CA ARG A 154 6.20 -22.03 2.03
C ARG A 154 7.50 -22.71 2.36
N TYR A 155 8.60 -21.97 2.36
CA TYR A 155 9.90 -22.55 2.64
C TYR A 155 10.88 -21.59 3.30
N THR A 156 11.89 -22.16 3.96
CA THR A 156 13.07 -21.47 4.49
C THR A 156 14.29 -22.34 4.24
N GLN A 157 15.46 -21.73 4.05
CA GLN A 157 16.72 -22.45 3.96
C GLN A 157 17.78 -21.80 4.85
N ASN A 158 18.43 -22.58 5.72
CA ASN A 158 19.48 -22.08 6.61
C ASN A 158 20.89 -22.36 6.05
N GLU A 159 21.93 -21.88 6.76
CA GLU A 159 23.35 -22.06 6.38
C GLU A 159 23.83 -23.51 6.42
N GLU A 160 23.13 -24.37 7.17
CA GLU A 160 23.43 -25.80 7.25
C GLU A 160 22.70 -26.61 6.15
N ASN A 161 22.17 -25.91 5.13
CA ASN A 161 21.39 -26.48 4.03
C ASN A 161 20.13 -27.23 4.50
N VAL A 162 19.63 -26.88 5.69
CA VAL A 162 18.35 -27.37 6.21
C VAL A 162 17.24 -26.52 5.62
N MET A 163 16.34 -27.19 4.92
CA MET A 163 15.17 -26.61 4.29
C MET A 163 13.91 -27.06 5.02
N ASN A 164 13.16 -26.10 5.57
CA ASN A 164 11.80 -26.39 6.05
C ASN A 164 10.83 -26.13 4.92
N ILE A 165 9.94 -27.08 4.66
CA ILE A 165 8.98 -27.03 3.57
C ILE A 165 7.57 -27.21 4.14
N ILE A 166 6.67 -26.33 3.74
CA ILE A 166 5.25 -26.39 4.05
C ILE A 166 4.48 -26.24 2.75
N VAL A 167 3.86 -27.31 2.28
CA VAL A 167 2.98 -27.30 1.11
C VAL A 167 1.54 -27.31 1.58
N SER A 168 0.74 -26.38 1.07
CA SER A 168 -0.69 -26.34 1.37
C SER A 168 -1.53 -26.32 0.11
N ALA A 169 -2.66 -27.02 0.12
CA ALA A 169 -3.61 -27.05 -1.00
C ALA A 169 -5.05 -27.21 -0.47
N LEU A 170 -6.04 -26.80 -1.27
CA LEU A 170 -7.43 -27.12 -0.94
C LEU A 170 -7.61 -28.64 -0.89
N TYR A 171 -8.29 -29.12 0.13
CA TYR A 171 -8.39 -30.54 0.44
C TYR A 171 -9.82 -30.92 0.76
N THR A 172 -10.35 -31.84 -0.03
CA THR A 172 -11.65 -32.48 0.21
C THR A 172 -11.42 -33.91 0.70
N THR A 173 -10.84 -34.75 -0.15
CA THR A 173 -10.50 -36.15 0.14
C THR A 173 -9.28 -36.58 -0.66
N GLY A 174 -8.58 -37.61 -0.18
CA GLY A 174 -7.59 -38.32 -0.97
C GLY A 174 -6.18 -38.08 -0.51
N TRP A 175 -5.27 -37.63 -1.37
CA TRP A 175 -3.87 -37.33 -1.00
C TRP A 175 -3.34 -36.12 -1.77
N VAL A 176 -2.37 -35.43 -1.18
CA VAL A 176 -1.63 -34.32 -1.78
C VAL A 176 -0.14 -34.65 -1.71
N GLY A 177 0.62 -34.32 -2.75
CA GLY A 177 2.03 -34.67 -2.84
C GLY A 177 2.88 -33.59 -3.49
N ILE A 178 4.13 -33.51 -3.02
CA ILE A 178 5.22 -32.76 -3.64
C ILE A 178 6.39 -33.71 -3.91
N GLY A 179 6.86 -33.74 -5.15
CA GLY A 179 8.03 -34.51 -5.60
C GLY A 179 9.22 -33.62 -5.89
N PHE A 180 10.42 -34.17 -5.73
CA PHE A 180 11.68 -33.56 -6.13
C PHE A 180 12.29 -34.45 -7.20
N SER A 181 12.51 -33.85 -8.36
CA SER A 181 12.95 -34.52 -9.57
C SER A 181 14.29 -33.98 -10.05
N ARG A 182 15.10 -34.84 -10.67
CA ARG A 182 16.37 -34.41 -11.28
C ARG A 182 16.17 -33.82 -12.67
N ASP A 183 15.14 -34.26 -13.38
CA ASP A 183 14.88 -33.99 -14.80
C ASP A 183 13.46 -33.44 -15.06
N GLY A 184 12.68 -33.20 -14.01
CA GLY A 184 11.26 -32.81 -14.11
C GLY A 184 10.32 -33.98 -14.39
N MET A 185 10.81 -35.22 -14.46
CA MET A 185 10.03 -36.41 -14.73
C MET A 185 9.66 -37.16 -13.45
N MET A 186 8.50 -37.81 -13.46
CA MET A 186 8.01 -38.60 -12.33
C MET A 186 8.92 -39.81 -12.01
N VAL A 187 9.34 -40.53 -13.05
CA VAL A 187 10.10 -41.78 -12.88
C VAL A 187 11.50 -41.46 -12.38
N GLY A 188 11.92 -42.12 -11.30
CA GLY A 188 13.20 -41.87 -10.63
C GLY A 188 13.16 -40.74 -9.59
N SER A 189 12.03 -40.05 -9.42
CA SER A 189 11.87 -38.98 -8.43
C SER A 189 11.51 -39.52 -7.05
N SER A 190 11.69 -38.67 -6.03
CA SER A 190 11.23 -38.92 -4.67
C SER A 190 10.18 -37.89 -4.25
N ALA A 191 9.15 -38.32 -3.54
CA ALA A 191 8.04 -37.44 -3.17
C ALA A 191 7.64 -37.57 -1.70
N MET A 192 7.16 -36.47 -1.13
CA MET A 192 6.44 -36.46 0.14
C MET A 192 4.95 -36.40 -0.15
N VAL A 193 4.20 -37.36 0.37
CA VAL A 193 2.75 -37.48 0.14
C VAL A 193 2.03 -37.57 1.47
N GLY A 194 1.03 -36.70 1.63
CA GLY A 194 0.25 -36.55 2.85
C GLY A 194 -1.25 -36.67 2.62
N TRP A 195 -1.95 -37.25 3.59
CA TRP A 195 -3.39 -37.41 3.58
C TRP A 195 -3.97 -37.51 5.00
N VAL A 196 -5.28 -37.35 5.09
CA VAL A 196 -6.07 -37.69 6.28
C VAL A 196 -7.01 -38.83 5.93
N ASN A 197 -6.92 -39.94 6.67
CA ASN A 197 -7.75 -41.11 6.41
C ASN A 197 -9.20 -40.93 6.92
N LYS A 198 -10.08 -41.88 6.61
CA LYS A 198 -11.49 -41.86 7.06
C LYS A 198 -11.68 -41.79 8.59
N LYS A 199 -10.68 -42.18 9.38
CA LYS A 199 -10.70 -42.12 10.84
C LYS A 199 -10.20 -40.77 11.39
N GLY A 200 -9.86 -39.82 10.51
CA GLY A 200 -9.29 -38.52 10.90
C GLY A 200 -7.79 -38.57 11.21
N HIS A 201 -7.11 -39.70 10.99
CA HIS A 201 -5.67 -39.78 11.23
C HIS A 201 -4.88 -39.21 10.06
N ALA A 202 -4.08 -38.19 10.35
CA ALA A 202 -3.06 -37.64 9.48
C ALA A 202 -1.94 -38.66 9.21
N ARG A 203 -1.51 -38.74 7.95
CA ARG A 203 -0.43 -39.61 7.47
C ARG A 203 0.41 -38.84 6.47
N ILE A 204 1.73 -39.01 6.54
CA ILE A 204 2.68 -38.48 5.58
C ILE A 204 3.84 -39.44 5.44
N HIS A 205 4.19 -39.73 4.20
CA HIS A 205 5.23 -40.70 3.88
C HIS A 205 6.04 -40.25 2.68
N GLN A 206 7.29 -40.67 2.66
CA GLN A 206 8.14 -40.56 1.49
C GLN A 206 7.78 -41.67 0.50
N TYR A 207 7.88 -41.39 -0.79
CA TYR A 207 7.68 -42.34 -1.86
C TYR A 207 8.82 -42.27 -2.88
N TYR A 208 9.29 -43.43 -3.32
CA TYR A 208 10.16 -43.56 -4.48
C TYR A 208 9.31 -43.91 -5.69
N LEU A 209 9.39 -43.06 -6.71
CA LEU A 209 8.58 -43.17 -7.93
C LEU A 209 9.35 -43.97 -8.98
N GLN A 210 9.54 -45.27 -8.75
CA GLN A 210 10.33 -46.14 -9.63
C GLN A 210 9.72 -46.28 -11.03
N GLY A 211 8.40 -46.14 -11.14
CA GLY A 211 7.68 -46.29 -12.40
C GLY A 211 6.29 -45.67 -12.35
N ARG A 212 5.51 -45.89 -13.41
CA ARG A 212 4.16 -45.32 -13.55
C ARG A 212 3.07 -46.27 -13.05
N LYS A 213 3.39 -47.54 -12.81
CA LYS A 213 2.44 -48.49 -12.22
C LYS A 213 2.35 -48.26 -10.72
N GLN A 214 1.16 -48.49 -10.17
CA GLN A 214 0.90 -48.34 -8.74
C GLN A 214 1.80 -49.22 -7.86
N SER A 215 2.23 -50.38 -8.36
CA SER A 215 3.19 -51.27 -7.70
C SER A 215 4.64 -50.75 -7.68
N GLU A 216 4.97 -49.81 -8.57
CA GLU A 216 6.29 -49.19 -8.72
C GLU A 216 6.37 -47.84 -8.00
N VAL A 217 5.32 -47.46 -7.25
CA VAL A 217 5.28 -46.28 -6.38
C VAL A 217 5.42 -46.79 -4.95
N ILE A 218 6.65 -46.76 -4.43
CA ILE A 218 7.03 -47.50 -3.23
C ILE A 218 7.04 -46.57 -2.03
N GLN A 219 6.18 -46.84 -1.05
CA GLN A 219 6.11 -46.12 0.21
C GLN A 219 7.37 -46.35 1.07
N ASP A 220 7.75 -45.33 1.85
CA ASP A 220 8.87 -45.33 2.79
C ASP A 220 10.23 -45.64 2.13
N LYS A 221 10.35 -45.32 0.84
CA LYS A 221 11.60 -45.31 0.08
C LYS A 221 11.77 -43.97 -0.63
N GLY A 222 13.01 -43.64 -0.97
CA GLY A 222 13.34 -42.44 -1.74
C GLY A 222 14.70 -41.88 -1.34
N GLU A 223 15.07 -40.77 -1.98
CA GLU A 223 16.35 -40.09 -1.81
C GLU A 223 16.21 -38.71 -1.14
N LEU A 224 15.00 -38.29 -0.74
CA LEU A 224 14.87 -37.02 -0.01
C LEU A 224 15.59 -37.15 1.34
N PRO A 225 16.52 -36.23 1.67
CA PRO A 225 17.31 -36.30 2.88
C PRO A 225 16.51 -35.77 4.07
N LEU A 226 15.52 -36.55 4.53
CA LEU A 226 14.70 -36.21 5.69
C LEU A 226 15.57 -36.14 6.96
N THR A 227 15.28 -35.15 7.80
CA THR A 227 15.93 -35.00 9.10
C THR A 227 15.21 -35.84 10.18
N ASN A 228 15.75 -35.83 11.40
CA ASN A 228 15.10 -36.45 12.56
C ASN A 228 13.90 -35.64 13.09
N VAL A 229 13.59 -34.48 12.50
CA VAL A 229 12.41 -33.68 12.85
C VAL A 229 11.17 -34.35 12.25
N PRO A 230 10.15 -34.70 13.05
CA PRO A 230 8.94 -35.35 12.55
C PRO A 230 8.24 -34.52 11.47
N SER A 231 7.76 -35.19 10.42
CA SER A 231 6.87 -34.58 9.44
C SER A 231 5.45 -34.48 10.01
N SER A 232 4.68 -33.49 9.57
CA SER A 232 3.33 -33.21 10.07
C SER A 232 2.33 -33.00 8.95
N VAL A 233 1.09 -33.44 9.19
CA VAL A 233 -0.06 -33.13 8.34
C VAL A 233 -1.18 -32.61 9.22
N VAL A 234 -1.69 -31.43 8.86
CA VAL A 234 -2.77 -30.76 9.60
C VAL A 234 -3.82 -30.28 8.60
N LEU A 235 -5.10 -30.42 8.99
CA LEU A 235 -6.21 -29.78 8.31
C LEU A 235 -6.57 -28.51 9.08
N HIS A 236 -6.63 -27.38 8.37
CA HIS A 236 -7.10 -26.12 8.92
C HIS A 236 -8.06 -25.49 7.93
N GLY A 237 -9.34 -25.42 8.30
CA GLY A 237 -10.43 -25.09 7.37
C GLY A 237 -10.54 -26.13 6.25
N ALA A 238 -10.60 -25.65 5.00
CA ALA A 238 -10.67 -26.49 3.80
C ALA A 238 -9.28 -26.81 3.19
N THR A 239 -8.20 -26.59 3.94
CA THR A 239 -6.81 -26.68 3.44
C THR A 239 -6.03 -27.72 4.21
N ILE A 240 -5.32 -28.59 3.50
CA ILE A 240 -4.32 -29.49 4.07
C ILE A 240 -2.95 -28.84 4.04
N TYR A 241 -2.17 -29.03 5.11
CA TYR A 241 -0.80 -28.56 5.24
C TYR A 241 0.11 -29.78 5.44
N LEU A 242 1.13 -29.90 4.61
CA LEU A 242 2.17 -30.92 4.70
C LEU A 242 3.46 -30.21 5.08
N ALA A 243 3.99 -30.51 6.26
CA ALA A 243 5.20 -29.87 6.78
C ALA A 243 6.28 -30.91 7.02
N PHE A 244 7.47 -30.70 6.47
CA PHE A 244 8.62 -31.59 6.61
C PHE A 244 9.93 -30.83 6.47
N GLN A 245 11.02 -31.42 6.94
CA GLN A 245 12.35 -30.82 6.93
C GLN A 245 13.35 -31.71 6.20
N LEU A 246 14.08 -31.11 5.25
CA LEU A 246 15.13 -31.74 4.46
C LEU A 246 16.48 -31.13 4.81
N LYS A 247 17.56 -31.92 4.77
CA LYS A 247 18.94 -31.42 4.88
C LYS A 247 19.75 -31.82 3.66
N PHE A 248 19.95 -30.86 2.76
CA PHE A 248 20.71 -31.10 1.53
C PHE A 248 22.22 -31.00 1.77
N SER A 249 23.02 -31.59 0.88
CA SER A 249 24.48 -31.46 0.94
C SER A 249 24.98 -30.05 0.56
N ALA A 250 24.18 -29.31 -0.19
CA ALA A 250 24.48 -27.96 -0.66
C ALA A 250 23.21 -27.08 -0.70
N THR A 251 23.40 -25.76 -0.81
CA THR A 251 22.29 -24.83 -0.98
C THR A 251 21.52 -25.16 -2.26
N VAL A 252 20.19 -25.13 -2.20
CA VAL A 252 19.33 -25.45 -3.34
C VAL A 252 18.85 -24.13 -3.90
N SER A 253 19.25 -23.80 -5.14
CA SER A 253 18.80 -22.60 -5.84
C SER A 253 17.63 -22.93 -6.75
N GLN A 254 17.80 -23.86 -7.67
CA GLN A 254 16.77 -24.29 -8.62
C GLN A 254 16.52 -25.78 -8.45
N GLN A 255 15.26 -26.18 -8.44
CA GLN A 255 14.88 -27.58 -8.24
C GLN A 255 13.58 -27.88 -9.00
N PRO A 256 13.60 -28.84 -9.94
CA PRO A 256 12.38 -29.38 -10.52
C PRO A 256 11.52 -30.04 -9.44
N ILE A 257 10.32 -29.51 -9.23
CA ILE A 257 9.34 -30.06 -8.30
C ILE A 257 8.13 -30.59 -9.07
N LEU A 258 7.56 -31.67 -8.54
CA LEU A 258 6.35 -32.29 -9.04
C LEU A 258 5.23 -32.01 -8.05
N LEU A 259 4.05 -31.64 -8.53
CA LEU A 259 2.90 -31.42 -7.67
C LEU A 259 1.76 -32.28 -8.17
N ALA A 260 1.09 -32.97 -7.25
CA ALA A 260 -0.02 -33.82 -7.61
C ALA A 260 -0.99 -33.97 -6.43
N PHE A 261 -2.24 -34.24 -6.76
CA PHE A 261 -3.22 -34.71 -5.78
C PHE A 261 -4.06 -35.82 -6.40
N GLY A 262 -4.59 -36.70 -5.56
CA GLY A 262 -5.55 -37.72 -5.96
C GLY A 262 -6.78 -37.66 -5.06
N ASN A 263 -7.96 -37.96 -5.60
CA ASN A 263 -9.22 -37.85 -4.86
C ASN A 263 -9.50 -39.06 -3.93
N ALA A 264 -8.71 -40.14 -4.03
CA ALA A 264 -8.87 -41.34 -3.22
C ALA A 264 -7.65 -41.56 -2.32
N TYR A 265 -7.88 -41.79 -1.02
CA TYR A 265 -6.78 -41.97 -0.08
C TYR A 265 -6.09 -43.32 -0.32
N PRO A 266 -4.80 -43.44 0.03
CA PRO A 266 -4.02 -44.66 -0.21
C PRO A 266 -4.64 -45.90 0.45
N ARG A 267 -4.57 -47.04 -0.24
CA ARG A 267 -5.02 -48.35 0.26
C ARG A 267 -3.89 -49.35 0.12
N HIS A 268 -3.66 -50.18 1.15
CA HIS A 268 -2.60 -51.18 1.15
C HIS A 268 -1.24 -50.62 0.73
N HIS A 269 -0.86 -49.45 1.26
CA HIS A 269 0.40 -48.74 0.94
C HIS A 269 0.53 -48.19 -0.48
N HIS A 270 -0.49 -48.36 -1.31
CA HIS A 270 -0.49 -47.87 -2.69
C HIS A 270 -1.28 -46.56 -2.84
N LEU A 271 -0.65 -45.59 -3.50
CA LEU A 271 -1.31 -44.33 -3.91
C LEU A 271 -2.29 -44.60 -5.05
N SER A 272 -3.46 -43.96 -5.03
CA SER A 272 -4.28 -43.90 -6.24
C SER A 272 -3.57 -43.07 -7.31
N THR A 273 -3.89 -43.29 -8.59
CA THR A 273 -3.48 -42.35 -9.64
C THR A 273 -3.93 -40.93 -9.28
N HIS A 274 -3.04 -39.96 -9.49
CA HIS A 274 -3.34 -38.53 -9.32
C HIS A 274 -4.49 -38.13 -10.24
N SER A 275 -5.37 -37.27 -9.75
CA SER A 275 -6.47 -36.69 -10.51
C SER A 275 -5.95 -35.55 -11.39
N ASP A 276 -4.98 -34.80 -10.90
CA ASP A 276 -4.26 -33.78 -11.65
C ASP A 276 -2.81 -33.69 -11.17
N LYS A 277 -1.92 -33.19 -12.03
CA LYS A 277 -0.48 -33.08 -11.77
C LYS A 277 0.17 -31.99 -12.59
N THR A 278 1.28 -31.47 -12.09
CA THR A 278 2.18 -30.60 -12.84
C THR A 278 3.65 -30.84 -12.46
N ALA A 279 4.56 -30.35 -13.30
CA ALA A 279 5.98 -30.27 -13.02
C ALA A 279 6.43 -28.83 -13.28
N VAL A 280 7.15 -28.24 -12.33
CA VAL A 280 7.67 -26.87 -12.44
C VAL A 280 9.10 -26.82 -11.93
N VAL A 281 9.95 -26.02 -12.57
CA VAL A 281 11.27 -25.69 -12.02
C VAL A 281 11.08 -24.54 -11.04
N PHE A 282 11.38 -24.76 -9.76
CA PHE A 282 11.13 -23.78 -8.72
C PHE A 282 12.43 -23.17 -8.19
N ASP A 283 12.42 -21.85 -8.04
CA ASP A 283 13.52 -21.06 -7.50
C ASP A 283 13.43 -20.94 -5.97
N PHE A 284 14.31 -21.67 -5.29
CA PHE A 284 14.55 -21.65 -3.85
C PHE A 284 15.56 -20.57 -3.43
N SER A 285 16.17 -19.82 -4.36
CA SER A 285 17.21 -18.83 -4.05
C SER A 285 16.73 -17.75 -3.08
N ALA A 286 15.46 -17.34 -3.15
CA ALA A 286 14.88 -16.32 -2.28
C ALA A 286 14.88 -16.73 -0.79
N GLY A 287 14.87 -18.03 -0.49
CA GLY A 287 14.95 -18.55 0.88
C GLY A 287 16.35 -18.67 1.45
N SER A 288 17.40 -18.37 0.67
CA SER A 288 18.78 -18.31 1.14
C SER A 288 18.98 -17.13 2.11
N LYS A 289 19.86 -17.26 3.11
CA LYS A 289 20.15 -16.15 4.02
C LYS A 289 20.76 -14.92 3.31
N SER A 290 21.46 -15.09 2.18
CA SER A 290 22.04 -13.97 1.41
C SER A 290 20.95 -13.09 0.77
N SER A 291 19.93 -13.70 0.17
CA SER A 291 18.77 -13.00 -0.38
C SER A 291 17.85 -12.47 0.71
N ALA A 292 17.67 -13.20 1.82
CA ALA A 292 16.88 -12.74 2.96
C ALA A 292 17.55 -11.56 3.69
N ALA A 293 18.88 -11.55 3.81
CA ALA A 293 19.64 -10.42 4.34
C ALA A 293 19.60 -9.21 3.39
N ALA A 294 19.71 -9.43 2.08
CA ALA A 294 19.56 -8.37 1.08
C ALA A 294 18.15 -7.76 1.09
N ALA A 295 17.10 -8.60 1.11
CA ALA A 295 15.71 -8.15 1.20
C ALA A 295 15.41 -7.45 2.54
N GLY A 296 15.94 -7.97 3.65
CA GLY A 296 15.86 -7.33 4.96
C GLY A 296 16.55 -5.97 5.00
N SER A 297 17.72 -5.86 4.36
CA SER A 297 18.45 -4.60 4.18
C SER A 297 17.66 -3.60 3.33
N GLU A 298 17.08 -4.05 2.22
CA GLU A 298 16.28 -3.21 1.33
C GLU A 298 14.99 -2.70 1.99
N ILE A 299 14.28 -3.56 2.74
CA ILE A 299 13.10 -3.19 3.54
C ILE A 299 13.52 -2.19 4.62
N GLY A 300 14.62 -2.45 5.31
CA GLY A 300 15.19 -1.55 6.32
C GLY A 300 15.51 -0.17 5.74
N GLN A 301 16.11 -0.12 4.55
CA GLN A 301 16.44 1.12 3.86
C GLN A 301 15.20 1.87 3.38
N THR A 302 14.23 1.17 2.79
CA THR A 302 12.94 1.76 2.36
C THR A 302 12.21 2.42 3.53
N LYS A 303 12.19 1.74 4.69
CA LYS A 303 11.62 2.24 5.94
C LYS A 303 12.33 3.49 6.46
N LYS A 304 13.67 3.50 6.47
CA LYS A 304 14.46 4.68 6.82
C LYS A 304 14.18 5.85 5.89
N ASN A 305 14.18 5.63 4.57
CA ASN A 305 13.93 6.65 3.56
C ASN A 305 12.52 7.27 3.72
N HIS A 306 11.49 6.45 3.95
CA HIS A 306 10.14 6.93 4.24
C HIS A 306 10.13 7.85 5.47
N GLY A 307 10.77 7.44 6.58
CA GLY A 307 10.86 8.25 7.79
C GLY A 307 11.61 9.56 7.60
N VAL A 308 12.78 9.54 6.94
CA VAL A 308 13.59 10.74 6.66
C VAL A 308 12.82 11.73 5.79
N MET A 309 12.23 11.28 4.68
CA MET A 309 11.46 12.14 3.80
C MET A 309 10.24 12.74 4.51
N GLY A 310 9.58 11.96 5.37
CA GLY A 310 8.49 12.44 6.22
C GLY A 310 8.93 13.56 7.14
N ILE A 311 10.05 13.41 7.85
CA ILE A 311 10.59 14.44 8.76
C ILE A 311 11.01 15.70 7.98
N ILE A 312 11.71 15.54 6.85
CA ILE A 312 12.17 16.69 6.05
C ILE A 312 10.98 17.46 5.46
N GLY A 313 10.05 16.76 4.81
CA GLY A 313 8.89 17.39 4.16
C GLY A 313 7.90 17.97 5.18
N TRP A 314 7.35 17.10 6.03
CA TRP A 314 6.27 17.43 6.96
C TRP A 314 6.74 18.03 8.28
N GLY A 315 7.93 17.65 8.74
CA GLY A 315 8.49 18.14 10.00
C GLY A 315 9.26 19.46 9.88
N LEU A 316 9.80 19.81 8.71
CA LEU A 316 10.64 21.00 8.52
C LEU A 316 10.13 21.95 7.42
N ILE A 317 10.11 21.50 6.16
CA ILE A 317 9.92 22.39 5.01
C ILE A 317 8.51 23.01 5.00
N LEU A 318 7.46 22.20 5.15
CA LEU A 318 6.08 22.67 5.14
C LEU A 318 5.76 23.63 6.32
N PRO A 319 6.19 23.35 7.58
CA PRO A 319 6.11 24.31 8.68
C PRO A 319 6.84 25.63 8.40
N VAL A 320 8.07 25.59 7.89
CA VAL A 320 8.83 26.81 7.53
C VAL A 320 8.08 27.64 6.49
N GLY A 321 7.53 26.99 5.45
CA GLY A 321 6.71 27.65 4.45
C GLY A 321 5.48 28.34 5.05
N ALA A 322 4.88 27.77 6.09
CA ALA A 322 3.67 28.31 6.73
C ALA A 322 3.95 29.50 7.68
N ILE A 323 5.17 29.63 8.19
CA ILE A 323 5.61 30.77 9.03
C ILE A 323 5.69 32.06 8.20
N ILE A 324 6.12 31.97 6.93
CA ILE A 324 6.37 33.12 6.05
C ILE A 324 5.17 34.08 5.92
N PRO A 325 3.96 33.66 5.50
CA PRO A 325 2.83 34.56 5.31
C PRO A 325 2.32 35.21 6.60
N ARG A 326 2.68 34.66 7.78
CA ARG A 326 2.28 35.19 9.08
C ARG A 326 3.15 36.38 9.48
N TYR A 327 4.47 36.28 9.34
CA TYR A 327 5.41 37.28 9.87
C TYR A 327 6.02 38.20 8.80
N PHE A 328 6.13 37.73 7.56
CA PHE A 328 6.82 38.45 6.48
C PHE A 328 5.87 39.11 5.47
N LYS A 329 4.57 39.19 5.77
CA LYS A 329 3.54 39.77 4.87
C LYS A 329 3.81 41.21 4.42
N HIS A 330 4.61 41.96 5.17
CA HIS A 330 5.02 43.33 4.84
C HIS A 330 6.03 43.40 3.68
N LYS A 331 6.62 42.27 3.27
CA LYS A 331 7.51 42.13 2.12
C LYS A 331 6.73 41.66 0.88
N ASP A 332 5.64 42.36 0.50
CA ASP A 332 4.87 42.03 -0.71
C ASP A 332 5.69 42.43 -1.96
N PRO A 333 5.80 41.61 -3.01
CA PRO A 333 5.21 40.26 -3.19
C PRO A 333 6.12 39.10 -2.76
N LEU A 334 7.32 39.35 -2.24
CA LEU A 334 8.33 38.34 -1.90
C LEU A 334 7.80 37.23 -0.97
N TRP A 335 7.04 37.58 0.09
CA TRP A 335 6.49 36.58 1.02
C TRP A 335 5.63 35.54 0.30
N TYR A 336 4.90 35.96 -0.74
CA TYR A 336 3.99 35.10 -1.48
C TYR A 336 4.78 34.08 -2.30
N TYR A 337 5.82 34.52 -3.03
CA TYR A 337 6.67 33.62 -3.80
C TYR A 337 7.43 32.64 -2.91
N LEU A 338 8.00 33.12 -1.80
CA LEU A 338 8.71 32.24 -0.85
C LEU A 338 7.77 31.20 -0.24
N HIS A 339 6.58 31.63 0.22
CA HIS A 339 5.57 30.71 0.72
C HIS A 339 5.20 29.65 -0.32
N SER A 340 4.83 30.08 -1.54
CA SER A 340 4.41 29.16 -2.60
C SER A 340 5.53 28.20 -2.99
N ALA A 341 6.74 28.68 -3.23
CA ALA A 341 7.87 27.83 -3.63
C ALA A 341 8.20 26.77 -2.56
N ILE A 342 8.31 27.19 -1.29
CA ILE A 342 8.62 26.28 -0.19
C ILE A 342 7.49 25.25 0.02
N GLN A 343 6.23 25.66 -0.10
CA GLN A 343 5.09 24.74 -0.01
C GLN A 343 5.07 23.72 -1.15
N PHE A 344 5.38 24.11 -2.38
CA PHE A 344 5.46 23.17 -3.51
C PHE A 344 6.62 22.18 -3.35
N VAL A 345 7.80 22.63 -2.92
CA VAL A 345 8.94 21.74 -2.62
C VAL A 345 8.57 20.77 -1.49
N GLY A 346 7.98 21.27 -0.40
CA GLY A 346 7.54 20.44 0.71
C GLY A 346 6.46 19.42 0.30
N PHE A 347 5.52 19.82 -0.58
CA PHE A 347 4.49 18.93 -1.11
C PHE A 347 5.09 17.82 -1.97
N ALA A 348 6.07 18.12 -2.83
CA ALA A 348 6.75 17.12 -3.65
C ALA A 348 7.45 16.06 -2.77
N ILE A 349 8.21 16.50 -1.77
CA ILE A 349 8.86 15.60 -0.80
C ILE A 349 7.82 14.81 0.03
N GLY A 350 6.72 15.46 0.41
CA GLY A 350 5.59 14.82 1.06
C GLY A 350 4.94 13.73 0.22
N LEU A 351 4.80 13.94 -1.09
CA LEU A 351 4.29 12.94 -2.02
C LEU A 351 5.26 11.74 -2.15
N THR A 352 6.56 12.00 -2.27
CA THR A 352 7.60 10.95 -2.24
C THR A 352 7.51 10.12 -0.96
N THR A 353 7.26 10.76 0.18
CA THR A 353 7.05 10.07 1.47
C THR A 353 5.88 9.07 1.38
N VAL A 354 4.74 9.49 0.80
CA VAL A 354 3.58 8.60 0.64
C VAL A 354 3.86 7.45 -0.33
N VAL A 355 4.56 7.72 -1.45
CA VAL A 355 4.95 6.69 -2.42
C VAL A 355 5.84 5.63 -1.76
N LEU A 356 6.86 6.06 -1.00
CA LEU A 356 7.73 5.14 -0.24
C LEU A 356 6.94 4.37 0.82
N GLY A 357 5.95 4.99 1.47
CA GLY A 357 5.08 4.33 2.43
C GLY A 357 4.22 3.23 1.78
N ARG A 358 3.73 3.48 0.56
CA ARG A 358 3.00 2.47 -0.24
C ARG A 358 3.91 1.33 -0.68
N GLN A 359 5.11 1.64 -1.18
CA GLN A 359 6.10 0.63 -1.55
C GLN A 359 6.45 -0.25 -0.34
N LEU A 360 6.66 0.35 0.83
CA LEU A 360 6.90 -0.38 2.05
C LEU A 360 5.72 -1.29 2.40
N TYR A 361 4.49 -0.77 2.36
CA TYR A 361 3.29 -1.57 2.61
C TYR A 361 3.19 -2.79 1.69
N ASN A 362 3.45 -2.64 0.39
CA ASN A 362 3.42 -3.74 -0.57
C ASN A 362 4.48 -4.82 -0.29
N LYS A 363 5.61 -4.45 0.34
CA LYS A 363 6.69 -5.39 0.68
C LYS A 363 6.41 -6.19 1.95
N ILE A 364 5.75 -5.60 2.95
CA ILE A 364 5.62 -6.22 4.29
C ILE A 364 4.18 -6.43 4.77
N ASN A 365 3.18 -5.95 4.04
CA ASN A 365 1.75 -6.01 4.40
C ASN A 365 1.45 -5.59 5.85
N ALA A 366 2.17 -4.59 6.36
CA ALA A 366 2.07 -4.19 7.76
C ALA A 366 0.66 -3.70 8.13
N ASN A 367 0.10 -4.27 9.21
CA ASN A 367 -1.19 -3.87 9.75
C ASN A 367 -1.08 -2.60 10.62
N VAL A 368 -1.04 -1.43 9.95
CA VAL A 368 -0.85 -0.11 10.61
C VAL A 368 -1.96 0.89 10.20
N PRO A 369 -3.24 0.55 10.43
CA PRO A 369 -4.37 1.27 9.84
C PRO A 369 -4.43 2.74 10.27
N THR A 370 -4.07 3.06 11.51
CA THR A 370 -4.11 4.43 12.04
C THR A 370 -3.10 5.36 11.35
N HIS A 371 -1.82 4.96 11.28
CA HIS A 371 -0.78 5.75 10.61
C HIS A 371 -1.06 5.92 9.11
N ARG A 372 -1.51 4.84 8.46
CA ARG A 372 -1.93 4.88 7.05
C ARG A 372 -3.11 5.82 6.84
N GLY A 373 -4.13 5.71 7.69
CA GLY A 373 -5.35 6.54 7.62
C GLY A 373 -5.04 8.02 7.81
N ILE A 374 -4.24 8.38 8.81
CA ILE A 374 -3.82 9.77 9.05
C ILE A 374 -2.95 10.27 7.89
N GLY A 375 -2.02 9.46 7.36
CA GLY A 375 -1.20 9.83 6.20
C GLY A 375 -2.03 10.15 4.95
N ILE A 376 -3.05 9.33 4.65
CA ILE A 376 -3.99 9.58 3.54
C ILE A 376 -4.80 10.86 3.80
N PHE A 377 -5.31 11.04 5.02
CA PHE A 377 -6.04 12.25 5.41
C PHE A 377 -5.21 13.51 5.19
N VAL A 378 -3.94 13.51 5.62
CA VAL A 378 -3.00 14.62 5.41
C VAL A 378 -2.73 14.87 3.92
N LEU A 379 -2.57 13.82 3.10
CA LEU A 379 -2.42 13.95 1.65
C LEU A 379 -3.64 14.64 1.02
N VAL A 380 -4.86 14.25 1.41
CA VAL A 380 -6.10 14.89 0.93
C VAL A 380 -6.12 16.37 1.29
N LEU A 381 -5.81 16.73 2.54
CA LEU A 381 -5.72 18.14 2.96
C LEU A 381 -4.66 18.91 2.16
N SER A 382 -3.56 18.27 1.80
CA SER A 382 -2.48 18.87 1.00
C SER A 382 -2.92 19.18 -0.43
N ILE A 383 -3.61 18.23 -1.07
CA ILE A 383 -4.17 18.42 -2.42
C ILE A 383 -5.16 19.59 -2.38
N LEU A 384 -6.02 19.65 -1.36
CA LEU A 384 -6.91 20.77 -1.12
C LEU A 384 -6.17 22.11 -0.98
N GLN A 385 -5.00 22.15 -0.31
CA GLN A 385 -4.17 23.36 -0.26
C GLN A 385 -3.59 23.76 -1.63
N VAL A 386 -3.14 22.79 -2.43
CA VAL A 386 -2.64 23.05 -3.79
C VAL A 386 -3.76 23.58 -4.68
N LEU A 387 -4.97 23.03 -4.58
CA LEU A 387 -6.15 23.56 -5.29
C LEU A 387 -6.49 24.98 -4.82
N ALA A 388 -6.35 25.28 -3.52
CA ALA A 388 -6.55 26.63 -2.99
C ALA A 388 -5.65 27.65 -3.70
N PHE A 389 -4.40 27.29 -4.01
CA PHE A 389 -3.48 28.15 -4.75
C PHE A 389 -4.00 28.51 -6.14
N PHE A 390 -4.49 27.54 -6.92
CA PHE A 390 -5.04 27.80 -8.26
C PHE A 390 -6.39 28.53 -8.23
N LEU A 391 -7.19 28.31 -7.20
CA LEU A 391 -8.50 28.94 -7.02
C LEU A 391 -8.42 30.27 -6.25
N ARG A 392 -7.22 30.84 -6.10
CA ARG A 392 -6.96 32.04 -5.30
C ARG A 392 -7.72 33.25 -5.87
N PRO A 393 -8.72 33.82 -5.17
CA PRO A 393 -9.46 34.98 -5.66
C PRO A 393 -8.64 36.28 -5.63
N ASN A 394 -9.05 37.25 -6.44
CA ASN A 394 -8.51 38.62 -6.44
C ASN A 394 -8.61 39.28 -5.05
N LYS A 395 -7.67 40.18 -4.72
CA LYS A 395 -7.55 40.82 -3.40
C LYS A 395 -8.86 41.53 -2.96
N GLU A 396 -9.57 42.14 -3.91
CA GLU A 396 -10.81 42.90 -3.66
C GLU A 396 -12.10 42.04 -3.64
N ALA A 397 -12.02 40.75 -3.95
CA ALA A 397 -13.19 39.91 -4.02
C ALA A 397 -13.72 39.56 -2.62
N LYS A 398 -15.03 39.70 -2.37
CA LYS A 398 -15.64 39.33 -1.07
C LYS A 398 -15.36 37.87 -0.67
N ILE A 399 -15.28 36.97 -1.65
CA ILE A 399 -14.98 35.54 -1.43
C ILE A 399 -13.53 35.29 -0.95
N ARG A 400 -12.62 36.26 -1.12
CA ARG A 400 -11.24 36.21 -0.60
C ARG A 400 -11.21 35.94 0.91
N LYS A 401 -12.19 36.46 1.67
CA LYS A 401 -12.32 36.24 3.12
C LYS A 401 -12.52 34.75 3.45
N TYR A 402 -13.47 34.09 2.77
CA TYR A 402 -13.76 32.67 2.97
C TYR A 402 -12.60 31.78 2.51
N TRP A 403 -12.01 32.12 1.36
CA TRP A 403 -10.80 31.45 0.88
C TRP A 403 -9.66 31.52 1.89
N ASN A 404 -9.42 32.69 2.52
CA ASN A 404 -8.38 32.83 3.54
C ASN A 404 -8.69 31.96 4.76
N TRP A 405 -9.94 31.94 5.24
CA TRP A 405 -10.34 31.11 6.38
C TRP A 405 -10.09 29.63 6.09
N TYR A 406 -10.56 29.15 4.94
CA TYR A 406 -10.35 27.78 4.48
C TYR A 406 -8.86 27.44 4.38
N HIS A 407 -8.07 28.23 3.63
CA HIS A 407 -6.65 27.99 3.40
C HIS A 407 -5.86 27.96 4.72
N HIS A 408 -6.16 28.88 5.64
CA HIS A 408 -5.48 28.93 6.94
C HIS A 408 -5.80 27.75 7.84
N TRP A 409 -7.08 27.40 8.01
CA TRP A 409 -7.46 26.31 8.92
C TRP A 409 -7.06 24.95 8.39
N PHE A 410 -7.30 24.67 7.11
CA PHE A 410 -6.93 23.38 6.52
C PHE A 410 -5.41 23.20 6.47
N GLY A 411 -4.66 24.25 6.17
CA GLY A 411 -3.20 24.21 6.24
C GLY A 411 -2.70 23.88 7.65
N ARG A 412 -3.27 24.50 8.69
CA ARG A 412 -2.92 24.20 10.10
C ARG A 412 -3.28 22.79 10.53
N ILE A 413 -4.45 22.31 10.16
CA ILE A 413 -4.90 20.94 10.44
C ILE A 413 -3.95 19.94 9.75
N ALA A 414 -3.57 20.19 8.49
CA ALA A 414 -2.63 19.34 7.76
C ALA A 414 -1.26 19.28 8.47
N LEU A 415 -0.72 20.42 8.92
CA LEU A 415 0.54 20.45 9.67
C LEU A 415 0.45 19.72 11.02
N PHE A 416 -0.65 19.90 11.75
CA PHE A 416 -0.87 19.23 13.04
C PHE A 416 -0.91 17.70 12.87
N PHE A 417 -1.75 17.21 11.95
CA PHE A 417 -1.84 15.77 11.69
C PHE A 417 -0.58 15.21 11.02
N GLY A 418 0.13 15.99 10.21
CA GLY A 418 1.44 15.63 9.67
C GLY A 418 2.46 15.39 10.79
N ALA A 419 2.52 16.32 11.76
CA ALA A 419 3.39 16.19 12.93
C ALA A 419 3.02 14.98 13.81
N LEU A 420 1.72 14.75 14.05
CA LEU A 420 1.23 13.58 14.77
C LEU A 420 1.59 12.28 14.04
N ASN A 421 1.45 12.26 12.71
CA ASN A 421 1.73 11.08 11.91
C ASN A 421 3.21 10.71 11.90
N ILE A 422 4.12 11.70 11.99
CA ILE A 422 5.56 11.47 12.19
C ILE A 422 5.81 10.78 13.52
N VAL A 423 5.23 11.26 14.62
CA VAL A 423 5.39 10.63 15.95
C VAL A 423 4.91 9.19 15.93
N LEU A 424 3.73 8.94 15.36
CA LEU A 424 3.20 7.59 15.19
C LEU A 424 4.11 6.73 14.31
N GLY A 425 4.64 7.28 13.22
CA GLY A 425 5.57 6.59 12.32
C GLY A 425 6.88 6.19 13.01
N ILE A 426 7.43 7.04 13.87
CA ILE A 426 8.63 6.73 14.69
C ILE A 426 8.33 5.59 15.67
N GLN A 427 7.17 5.63 16.34
CA GLN A 427 6.75 4.59 17.30
C GLN A 427 6.51 3.24 16.62
N ILE A 428 5.66 3.20 15.59
CA ILE A 428 5.33 1.99 14.82
C ILE A 428 6.57 1.47 14.09
N GLY A 429 7.43 2.37 13.64
CA GLY A 429 8.70 2.04 13.04
C GLY A 429 9.69 1.38 14.01
N GLY A 430 9.41 1.32 15.32
CA GLY A 430 10.36 0.82 16.30
C GLY A 430 11.69 1.58 16.24
N ALA A 431 11.65 2.86 15.86
CA ALA A 431 12.86 3.65 15.69
C ALA A 431 13.46 3.94 17.07
N GLY A 432 14.79 3.86 17.16
CA GLY A 432 15.53 4.07 18.41
C GLY A 432 15.31 5.46 19.00
N ASN A 433 15.75 5.67 20.24
CA ASN A 433 15.56 6.94 20.94
C ASN A 433 16.14 8.14 20.19
N GLU A 434 17.18 7.94 19.38
CA GLU A 434 17.77 8.98 18.52
C GLU A 434 16.75 9.65 17.59
N TRP A 435 15.82 8.89 17.00
CA TRP A 435 14.79 9.45 16.12
C TRP A 435 13.77 10.28 16.88
N LYS A 436 13.40 9.83 18.08
CA LYS A 436 12.49 10.56 18.97
C LYS A 436 13.12 11.87 19.43
N VAL A 437 14.39 11.82 19.86
CA VAL A 437 15.16 12.98 20.30
C VAL A 437 15.38 13.95 19.14
N GLY A 438 15.80 13.46 17.98
CA GLY A 438 16.06 14.28 16.79
C GLY A 438 14.80 15.01 16.29
N TYR A 439 13.69 14.29 16.17
CA TYR A 439 12.42 14.93 15.79
C TYR A 439 11.87 15.86 16.89
N GLY A 440 12.01 15.48 18.16
CA GLY A 440 11.64 16.34 19.29
C GLY A 440 12.41 17.66 19.29
N PHE A 441 13.72 17.61 19.09
CA PHE A 441 14.57 18.79 18.96
C PHE A 441 14.17 19.68 17.77
N LEU A 442 13.93 19.09 16.59
CA LEU A 442 13.44 19.82 15.42
C LEU A 442 12.11 20.53 15.72
N LEU A 443 11.16 19.82 16.31
CA LEU A 443 9.85 20.38 16.66
C LEU A 443 9.99 21.53 17.68
N SER A 444 10.83 21.37 18.69
CA SER A 444 11.13 22.42 19.68
C SER A 444 11.72 23.67 19.04
N ILE A 445 12.68 23.54 18.11
CA ILE A 445 13.24 24.69 17.39
C ILE A 445 12.14 25.44 16.63
N ILE A 446 11.28 24.73 15.90
CA ILE A 446 10.20 25.37 15.12
C ILE A 446 9.22 26.08 16.05
N LEU A 447 8.84 25.47 17.17
CA LEU A 447 7.95 26.09 18.15
C LEU A 447 8.57 27.32 18.81
N ILE A 448 9.85 27.25 19.22
CA ILE A 448 10.59 28.39 19.78
C ILE A 448 10.67 29.53 18.76
N ALA A 449 10.99 29.23 17.49
CA ALA A 449 11.03 30.23 16.43
C ALA A 449 9.68 30.93 16.27
N VAL A 450 8.57 30.19 16.29
CA VAL A 450 7.21 30.76 16.24
C VAL A 450 6.93 31.64 17.46
N ILE A 451 7.30 31.20 18.66
CA ILE A 451 7.11 31.97 19.91
C ILE A 451 7.88 33.29 19.84
N VAL A 452 9.16 33.25 19.45
CA VAL A 452 10.01 34.44 19.30
C VAL A 452 9.42 35.39 18.24
N LEU A 453 9.04 34.87 17.07
CA LEU A 453 8.46 35.68 16.01
C LEU A 453 7.12 36.31 16.42
N GLU A 454 6.28 35.61 17.19
CA GLU A 454 5.02 36.16 17.70
C GLU A 454 5.26 37.23 18.78
N ALA A 455 6.25 37.04 19.66
CA ALA A 455 6.64 38.05 20.64
C ALA A 455 7.16 39.33 19.97
N LEU A 456 8.05 39.21 18.97
CA LEU A 456 8.54 40.33 18.17
C LEU A 456 7.40 41.03 17.42
N ALA A 457 6.49 40.26 16.81
CA ALA A 457 5.33 40.82 16.12
C ALA A 457 4.37 41.54 17.08
N TRP A 458 4.24 41.07 18.32
CA TRP A 458 3.44 41.72 19.34
C TRP A 458 4.06 43.03 19.82
N MET A 459 5.36 43.06 20.15
CA MET A 459 6.06 44.30 20.55
C MET A 459 5.95 45.37 19.47
N LYS A 460 6.20 45.02 18.21
CA LYS A 460 6.05 45.97 17.08
C LYS A 460 4.63 46.54 16.93
N ARG A 461 3.59 45.75 17.24
CA ARG A 461 2.19 46.22 17.24
C ARG A 461 1.94 47.19 18.39
N SER A 462 2.49 46.91 19.58
CA SER A 462 2.40 47.77 20.76
C SER A 462 3.12 49.11 20.53
N ASP A 463 4.33 49.12 19.98
CA ASP A 463 5.09 50.36 19.67
C ASP A 463 4.32 51.25 18.69
N LYS A 464 3.73 50.65 17.65
CA LYS A 464 2.92 51.39 16.67
C LYS A 464 1.65 51.96 17.30
N ALA A 465 1.01 51.24 18.22
CA ALA A 465 -0.14 51.73 18.95
C ALA A 465 0.22 52.90 19.87
N ALA A 466 1.36 52.81 20.57
CA ALA A 466 1.88 53.88 21.42
C ALA A 466 2.19 55.15 20.61
N MET A 467 2.90 55.03 19.48
CA MET A 467 3.19 56.18 18.59
C MET A 467 1.90 56.86 18.08
N ASN A 468 0.91 56.08 17.65
CA ASN A 468 -0.36 56.63 17.17
C ASN A 468 -1.13 57.36 18.28
N SER A 469 -1.05 56.90 19.54
CA SER A 469 -1.69 57.57 20.68
C SER A 469 -1.02 58.90 21.04
N PHE A 470 0.31 58.99 20.92
CA PHE A 470 1.05 60.24 21.13
C PHE A 470 0.70 61.31 20.10
N GLN A 471 0.42 60.93 18.85
CA GLN A 471 0.01 61.87 17.80
C GLN A 471 -1.45 62.36 17.92
N MET A 472 -2.29 61.70 18.71
CA MET A 472 -3.72 62.04 18.85
C MET A 472 -4.05 62.91 20.07
N ASN A 473 -3.11 63.14 20.99
CA ASN A 473 -3.31 64.07 22.10
C ASN A 473 -2.96 65.49 21.63
N PRO A 474 -3.93 66.42 21.46
CA PRO A 474 -3.59 67.82 21.25
C PRO A 474 -2.94 68.35 22.52
N VAL A 475 -1.85 69.10 22.39
CA VAL A 475 -1.29 69.89 23.49
C VAL A 475 -2.40 70.88 23.92
N PRO A 476 -2.77 70.93 25.21
CA PRO A 476 -3.87 71.76 25.69
C PRO A 476 -3.66 73.27 25.47
#